data_AF-A0A6A6A6T6-F1
#
_entry.id   AF-A0A6A6A6T6-F1
#
_cell.length_a   1.000
_cell.length_b   1.000
_cell.length_c   1.000
_cell.angle_alpha   90.00
_cell.angle_beta   90.00
_cell.angle_gamma   90.00
#
_symmetry.space_group_name_H-M   'P 1'
#
loop_
_entity.id
_entity.type
_entity.pdbx_description
1 polymer ?
#
loop_
_entity_poly.entity_id
_entity_poly.type
_entity_poly.pdbx_seq_one_letter_code
_entity_poly.pdbx_strand_id
1 'polypeptide(L)'
;MIPQLALAIVAALNLFKAVSAEIAPELTTVVEGYNVIAKLPCIGCPFLYQDTSKGSNEPWIKRKDKNALLLNISLPFDSAHLSVNTAALLTSSNVLPRIFANQVLLDTSKEDLAKLIDADQLESGGYFGISYAYSLRHVKDSTALVFQFDISELWSDLPETPITVKLDDPAQKMLEVVLLQRPMLSASDPGPAYEIIRTSLVARPESSAHQRTMAFHEWDAFGQKGTSAHLFSSLFDAFITYLSSGVWALFTFVFGIIGLFVVICLFCIFGWGFWKDEYEQAQHGKRRGGSGNDVEKARRFRSAEELGLRGGGNVVGVGKSD
;
A
#
# COMPACT_ATOMS: atom_id res chain seq x y z
N MET A 1 62.26 -18.44 20.91
CA MET A 1 61.13 -18.98 20.11
C MET A 1 59.87 -19.26 20.93
N ILE A 2 59.94 -19.52 22.24
CA ILE A 2 58.76 -19.79 23.10
C ILE A 2 57.76 -18.60 23.25
N PRO A 3 58.16 -17.31 23.29
CA PRO A 3 57.19 -16.23 23.56
C PRO A 3 56.29 -15.88 22.37
N GLN A 4 56.70 -16.21 21.14
CA GLN A 4 55.88 -15.97 19.94
C GLN A 4 54.72 -16.96 19.83
N LEU A 5 54.88 -18.18 20.33
CA LEU A 5 53.84 -19.21 20.32
C LEU A 5 52.69 -18.85 21.29
N ALA A 6 53.03 -18.33 22.48
CA ALA A 6 52.04 -17.92 23.48
C ALA A 6 51.20 -16.73 22.99
N LEU A 7 51.80 -15.76 22.29
CA LEU A 7 51.07 -14.61 21.74
C LEU A 7 50.11 -15.03 20.61
N ALA A 8 50.53 -15.98 19.76
CA ALA A 8 49.69 -16.51 18.69
C ALA A 8 48.50 -17.31 19.23
N ILE A 9 48.67 -18.07 20.33
CA ILE A 9 47.59 -18.82 20.97
C ILE A 9 46.59 -17.89 21.66
N VAL A 10 47.03 -16.82 22.32
CA VAL A 10 46.14 -15.81 22.92
C VAL A 10 45.38 -15.01 21.85
N ALA A 11 46.04 -14.65 20.74
CA ALA A 11 45.38 -14.02 19.61
C ALA A 11 44.34 -14.94 18.95
N ALA A 12 44.66 -16.23 18.76
CA ALA A 12 43.73 -17.22 18.25
C ALA A 12 42.54 -17.44 19.20
N LEU A 13 42.78 -17.56 20.51
CA LEU A 13 41.72 -17.69 21.52
C LEU A 13 40.83 -16.44 21.62
N ASN A 14 41.35 -15.25 21.33
CA ASN A 14 40.55 -14.02 21.23
C ASN A 14 39.75 -13.95 19.92
N LEU A 15 40.25 -14.52 18.82
CA LEU A 15 39.49 -14.73 17.58
C LEU A 15 38.34 -15.73 17.78
N PHE A 16 38.52 -16.76 18.63
CA PHE A 16 37.46 -17.73 18.96
C PHE A 16 36.44 -17.22 19.99
N LYS A 17 36.70 -16.11 20.69
CA LYS A 17 35.79 -15.56 21.73
C LYS A 17 34.67 -14.66 21.19
N ALA A 18 34.65 -14.33 19.90
CA ALA A 18 33.80 -13.25 19.40
C ALA A 18 32.90 -13.62 18.20
N VAL A 19 32.40 -14.85 18.14
CA VAL A 19 31.21 -15.17 17.30
C VAL A 19 30.27 -16.08 18.08
N SER A 20 29.93 -15.70 19.31
CA SER A 20 28.65 -16.12 19.87
C SER A 20 27.63 -15.23 19.20
N ALA A 21 27.04 -15.70 18.08
CA ALA A 21 26.04 -14.96 17.34
C ALA A 21 24.94 -14.51 18.31
N GLU A 22 24.76 -13.21 18.45
CA GLU A 22 23.79 -12.65 19.39
C GLU A 22 22.39 -12.90 18.82
N ILE A 23 21.52 -13.53 19.60
CA ILE A 23 20.15 -13.82 19.16
C ILE A 23 19.46 -12.51 18.79
N ALA A 24 18.77 -12.48 17.65
CA ALA A 24 18.05 -11.29 17.21
C ALA A 24 17.00 -10.88 18.27
N PRO A 25 16.86 -9.58 18.57
CA PRO A 25 15.83 -9.11 19.48
C PRO A 25 14.43 -9.44 18.92
N GLU A 26 13.44 -9.48 19.79
CA GLU A 26 12.03 -9.71 19.38
C GLU A 26 11.53 -8.62 18.42
N LEU A 27 12.13 -7.43 18.45
CA LEU A 27 11.79 -6.30 17.61
C LEU A 27 13.08 -5.72 17.01
N THR A 28 13.12 -5.63 15.68
CA THR A 28 14.24 -5.05 14.93
C THR A 28 13.72 -3.88 14.11
N THR A 29 14.23 -2.68 14.37
CA THR A 29 13.89 -1.48 13.61
C THR A 29 14.74 -1.42 12.35
N VAL A 30 14.12 -1.44 11.17
CA VAL A 30 14.82 -1.33 9.88
C VAL A 30 14.99 0.13 9.49
N VAL A 31 13.88 0.90 9.57
CA VAL A 31 13.86 2.34 9.35
C VAL A 31 13.12 2.97 10.51
N GLU A 32 13.81 3.84 11.25
CA GLU A 32 13.24 4.53 12.40
C GLU A 32 11.93 5.23 12.02
N GLY A 33 10.87 4.98 12.78
CA GLY A 33 9.56 5.59 12.57
C GLY A 33 8.69 4.97 11.46
N TYR A 34 9.24 4.12 10.59
CA TYR A 34 8.54 3.70 9.37
C TYR A 34 8.53 2.21 9.10
N ASN A 35 9.57 1.48 9.49
CA ASN A 35 9.66 0.05 9.24
C ASN A 35 10.23 -0.68 10.45
N VAL A 36 9.45 -1.62 10.97
CA VAL A 36 9.84 -2.48 12.09
C VAL A 36 9.53 -3.93 11.74
N ILE A 37 10.50 -4.81 11.98
CA ILE A 37 10.32 -6.26 11.88
C ILE A 37 10.11 -6.81 13.29
N ALA A 38 8.95 -7.41 13.52
CA ALA A 38 8.64 -8.11 14.75
C ALA A 38 8.81 -9.62 14.56
N LYS A 39 9.64 -10.22 15.42
CA LYS A 39 9.82 -11.67 15.58
C LYS A 39 8.85 -12.14 16.66
N LEU A 40 7.65 -12.53 16.25
CA LEU A 40 6.58 -12.98 17.15
C LEU A 40 6.75 -14.47 17.50
N PRO A 41 7.02 -14.86 18.75
CA PRO A 41 7.14 -16.26 19.13
C PRO A 41 5.87 -17.05 18.77
N CYS A 42 6.01 -18.24 18.19
CA CYS A 42 4.90 -19.08 17.74
C CYS A 42 4.79 -20.31 18.63
N ILE A 43 3.95 -20.26 19.67
CA ILE A 43 3.86 -21.35 20.65
C ILE A 43 2.97 -22.46 20.10
N GLY A 44 3.50 -23.68 20.02
CA GLY A 44 2.76 -24.86 19.53
C GLY A 44 2.72 -25.01 18.01
N CYS A 45 3.40 -24.13 17.27
CA CYS A 45 3.47 -24.17 15.81
C CYS A 45 4.52 -25.19 15.33
N PRO A 46 4.25 -25.98 14.29
CA PRO A 46 5.28 -26.74 13.61
C PRO A 46 6.19 -25.81 12.82
N PHE A 47 7.49 -26.13 12.78
CA PHE A 47 8.42 -25.50 11.85
C PHE A 47 8.38 -26.24 10.51
N LEU A 48 8.01 -25.55 9.42
CA LEU A 48 8.03 -26.12 8.08
C LEU A 48 9.38 -25.86 7.44
N TYR A 49 10.01 -26.92 6.96
CA TYR A 49 11.26 -26.84 6.24
C TYR A 49 11.22 -27.71 5.01
N GLN A 50 12.02 -27.33 4.03
CA GLN A 50 12.27 -28.09 2.82
C GLN A 50 13.77 -28.33 2.73
N ASP A 51 14.19 -29.60 2.67
CA ASP A 51 15.60 -29.93 2.48
C ASP A 51 15.96 -29.82 1.00
N THR A 52 16.57 -28.69 0.63
CA THR A 52 17.04 -28.43 -0.74
C THR A 52 18.52 -28.81 -0.93
N SER A 53 19.18 -29.39 0.09
CA SER A 53 20.62 -29.68 0.07
C SER A 53 21.07 -30.62 -1.05
N LYS A 54 20.17 -31.49 -1.51
CA LYS A 54 20.44 -32.45 -2.61
C LYS A 54 20.07 -31.90 -4.00
N GLY A 55 19.60 -30.65 -4.10
CA GLY A 55 19.11 -30.06 -5.35
C GLY A 55 17.79 -30.66 -5.87
N SER A 56 17.13 -31.52 -5.08
CA SER A 56 15.80 -32.04 -5.35
C SER A 56 14.76 -31.30 -4.50
N ASN A 57 13.62 -30.96 -5.11
CA ASN A 57 12.48 -30.39 -4.39
C ASN A 57 11.78 -31.48 -3.57
N GLU A 58 12.36 -31.84 -2.42
CA GLU A 58 11.71 -32.72 -1.44
C GLU A 58 10.41 -32.04 -0.93
N PRO A 59 9.39 -32.81 -0.49
CA PRO A 59 8.17 -32.23 0.06
C PRO A 59 8.45 -31.45 1.35
N TRP A 60 7.58 -30.50 1.69
CA TRP A 60 7.68 -29.79 2.96
C TRP A 60 7.42 -30.72 4.14
N ILE A 61 8.35 -30.73 5.10
CA ILE A 61 8.29 -31.59 6.28
C ILE A 61 8.07 -30.73 7.53
N LYS A 62 7.35 -31.29 8.50
CA LYS A 62 7.06 -30.66 9.80
C LYS A 62 8.14 -31.04 10.81
N ARG A 63 8.74 -30.05 11.47
CA ARG A 63 9.63 -30.21 12.63
C ARG A 63 9.02 -29.57 13.87
N LYS A 64 9.46 -30.01 15.05
CA LYS A 64 9.00 -29.50 16.35
C LYS A 64 10.03 -28.57 16.99
N ASP A 65 10.60 -27.68 16.20
CA ASP A 65 11.55 -26.68 16.69
C ASP A 65 10.78 -25.45 17.20
N LYS A 66 11.41 -24.70 18.10
CA LYS A 66 10.86 -23.41 18.54
C LYS A 66 11.00 -22.41 17.41
N ASN A 67 9.89 -21.92 16.90
CA ASN A 67 9.85 -20.96 15.81
C ASN A 67 9.17 -19.65 16.22
N ALA A 68 9.36 -18.65 15.38
CA ALA A 68 8.72 -17.35 15.46
C ALA A 68 8.23 -16.95 14.07
N LEU A 69 7.16 -16.16 14.04
CA LEU A 69 6.63 -15.54 12.83
C LEU A 69 7.29 -14.18 12.64
N LEU A 70 7.73 -13.89 11.41
CA LEU A 70 8.20 -12.58 11.03
C LEU A 70 7.03 -11.73 10.53
N LEU A 71 6.89 -10.56 11.15
CA LEU A 71 5.94 -9.53 10.77
C LEU A 71 6.72 -8.25 10.41
N ASN A 72 6.77 -7.94 9.13
CA ASN A 72 7.28 -6.69 8.57
C ASN A 72 6.16 -5.64 8.62
N ILE A 73 6.29 -4.72 9.57
CA ILE A 73 5.34 -3.63 9.80
C ILE A 73 5.91 -2.39 9.13
N SER A 74 5.21 -1.86 8.13
CA SER A 74 5.64 -0.69 7.39
C SER A 74 4.56 0.39 7.32
N LEU A 75 4.99 1.64 7.36
CA LEU A 75 4.17 2.82 7.08
C LEU A 75 4.69 3.46 5.79
N PRO A 76 3.99 3.34 4.66
CA PRO A 76 4.40 4.01 3.43
C PRO A 76 4.31 5.54 3.58
N PHE A 77 5.27 6.26 2.99
CA PHE A 77 5.30 7.72 3.03
C PHE A 77 4.13 8.36 2.28
N ASP A 78 3.63 7.69 1.23
CA ASP A 78 2.67 8.27 0.28
C ASP A 78 1.21 8.04 0.68
N SER A 79 0.95 7.32 1.78
CA SER A 79 -0.40 6.90 2.12
C SER A 79 -0.60 6.62 3.60
N ALA A 80 -1.77 6.99 4.13
CA ALA A 80 -2.14 6.79 5.53
C ALA A 80 -2.67 5.36 5.82
N HIS A 81 -1.92 4.32 5.42
CA HIS A 81 -2.25 2.93 5.78
C HIS A 81 -1.05 2.25 6.44
N LEU A 82 -1.31 1.21 7.23
CA LEU A 82 -0.28 0.41 7.89
C LEU A 82 -0.20 -0.92 7.18
N SER A 83 0.96 -1.30 6.68
CA SER A 83 1.17 -2.60 6.04
C SER A 83 1.80 -3.60 6.99
N VAL A 84 1.32 -4.85 6.95
CA VAL A 84 1.91 -6.01 7.64
C VAL A 84 2.20 -7.08 6.59
N ASN A 85 3.46 -7.45 6.40
CA ASN A 85 3.92 -8.40 5.36
C ASN A 85 3.26 -8.11 4.01
N THR A 86 3.54 -6.93 3.46
CA THR A 86 3.02 -6.37 2.19
C THR A 86 1.50 -6.14 2.10
N ALA A 87 0.71 -6.60 3.07
CA ALA A 87 -0.74 -6.39 3.09
C ALA A 87 -1.13 -5.07 3.77
N ALA A 88 -1.82 -4.20 3.05
CA ALA A 88 -2.30 -2.91 3.55
C ALA A 88 -3.51 -3.05 4.49
N LEU A 89 -3.30 -2.79 5.78
CA LEU A 89 -4.32 -2.66 6.82
C LEU A 89 -4.72 -1.19 7.02
N LEU A 90 -5.86 -0.97 7.69
CA LEU A 90 -6.41 0.37 7.95
C LEU A 90 -6.74 1.17 6.69
N THR A 91 -6.97 0.49 5.56
CA THR A 91 -7.46 1.13 4.34
C THR A 91 -8.94 1.53 4.49
N SER A 92 -9.43 2.39 3.60
CA SER A 92 -10.85 2.74 3.51
C SER A 92 -11.75 1.57 3.08
N SER A 93 -11.16 0.44 2.70
CA SER A 93 -11.89 -0.76 2.30
C SER A 93 -12.43 -1.51 3.52
N ASN A 94 -13.62 -2.08 3.37
CA ASN A 94 -14.17 -3.05 4.33
C ASN A 94 -13.63 -4.47 4.11
N VAL A 95 -12.88 -4.69 3.03
CA VAL A 95 -12.25 -5.98 2.71
C VAL A 95 -10.93 -6.07 3.47
N LEU A 96 -10.81 -7.09 4.33
CA LEU A 96 -9.58 -7.36 5.06
C LEU A 96 -8.63 -8.21 4.20
N PRO A 97 -7.36 -7.82 4.05
CA PRO A 97 -6.43 -8.56 3.19
C PRO A 97 -6.01 -9.88 3.83
N ARG A 98 -5.66 -10.86 2.99
CA ARG A 98 -4.98 -12.08 3.41
C ARG A 98 -3.51 -11.77 3.62
N ILE A 99 -3.00 -12.15 4.80
CA ILE A 99 -1.62 -11.90 5.18
C ILE A 99 -0.92 -13.26 5.28
N PHE A 100 0.30 -13.31 4.78
CA PHE A 100 1.19 -14.46 4.94
C PHE A 100 2.36 -14.05 5.82
N ALA A 101 2.73 -14.91 6.75
CA ALA A 101 3.85 -14.70 7.64
C ALA A 101 4.85 -15.83 7.51
N ASN A 102 6.11 -15.46 7.34
CA ASN A 102 7.19 -16.40 7.27
C ASN A 102 7.64 -16.83 8.65
N GLN A 103 8.07 -18.08 8.75
CA GLN A 103 8.63 -18.60 9.97
C GLN A 103 10.15 -18.53 9.97
N VAL A 104 10.71 -18.24 11.14
CA VAL A 104 12.13 -18.36 11.43
C VAL A 104 12.32 -19.15 12.71
N LEU A 105 13.53 -19.66 12.91
CA LEU A 105 13.87 -20.27 14.19
C LEU A 105 13.93 -19.18 15.26
N LEU A 106 13.54 -19.53 16.49
CA LEU A 106 13.48 -18.56 17.58
C LEU A 106 14.89 -17.99 17.92
N ASP A 107 15.92 -18.82 17.73
CA ASP A 107 17.33 -18.57 18.00
C ASP A 107 18.09 -17.91 16.83
N THR A 108 17.39 -17.50 15.75
CA THR A 108 18.02 -16.78 14.64
C THR A 108 18.79 -15.55 15.13
N SER A 109 20.04 -15.43 14.70
CA SER A 109 20.97 -14.36 15.06
C SER A 109 20.61 -13.02 14.42
N LYS A 110 21.13 -11.92 14.96
CA LYS A 110 20.98 -10.59 14.35
C LYS A 110 21.56 -10.55 12.94
N GLU A 111 22.72 -11.17 12.73
CA GLU A 111 23.41 -11.18 11.44
C GLU A 111 22.63 -11.98 10.39
N ASP A 112 22.02 -13.11 10.77
CA ASP A 112 21.23 -13.91 9.84
C ASP A 112 19.89 -13.23 9.52
N LEU A 113 19.26 -12.56 10.51
CA LEU A 113 18.09 -11.73 10.24
C LEU A 113 18.43 -10.57 9.30
N ALA A 114 19.56 -9.90 9.50
CA ALA A 114 20.03 -8.84 8.60
C ALA A 114 20.25 -9.37 7.17
N LYS A 115 20.86 -10.55 7.01
CA LYS A 115 21.00 -11.18 5.68
C LYS A 115 19.64 -11.49 5.05
N LEU A 116 18.66 -11.95 5.82
CA LEU A 116 17.31 -12.21 5.30
C LEU A 116 16.63 -10.92 4.83
N ILE A 117 16.84 -9.81 5.55
CA ILE A 117 16.36 -8.48 5.15
C ILE A 117 17.07 -8.02 3.88
N ASP A 118 18.40 -8.08 3.84
CA ASP A 118 19.21 -7.61 2.71
C ASP A 118 18.98 -8.43 1.43
N ALA A 119 18.70 -9.72 1.58
CA ALA A 119 18.40 -10.62 0.46
C ALA A 119 16.94 -10.53 -0.01
N ASP A 120 16.11 -9.68 0.62
CA ASP A 120 14.66 -9.62 0.42
C ASP A 120 13.98 -11.00 0.58
N GLN A 121 14.58 -11.83 1.43
CA GLN A 121 14.16 -13.21 1.70
C GLN A 121 13.22 -13.30 2.89
N LEU A 122 12.80 -12.17 3.47
CA LEU A 122 11.76 -12.11 4.50
C LEU A 122 10.46 -12.76 4.03
N GLU A 123 10.20 -12.78 2.72
CA GLU A 123 9.04 -13.41 2.09
C GLU A 123 9.34 -14.78 1.44
N SER A 124 10.60 -15.19 1.34
CA SER A 124 10.97 -16.49 0.82
C SER A 124 11.09 -17.55 1.93
N GLY A 125 10.41 -18.69 1.77
CA GLY A 125 10.52 -19.83 2.68
C GLY A 125 9.18 -20.43 3.06
N GLY A 126 9.16 -21.14 4.19
CA GLY A 126 7.94 -21.73 4.71
C GLY A 126 7.03 -20.64 5.28
N TYR A 127 5.88 -20.44 4.66
CA TYR A 127 4.91 -19.43 5.07
C TYR A 127 3.67 -20.05 5.73
N PHE A 128 3.00 -19.22 6.53
CA PHE A 128 1.67 -19.46 7.05
C PHE A 128 0.75 -18.32 6.64
N GLY A 129 -0.41 -18.65 6.07
CA GLY A 129 -1.54 -17.73 6.04
C GLY A 129 -2.05 -17.51 7.46
N ILE A 130 -2.27 -16.26 7.85
CA ILE A 130 -2.66 -15.93 9.21
C ILE A 130 -4.13 -15.48 9.27
N SER A 131 -4.88 -16.06 10.20
CA SER A 131 -6.13 -15.48 10.71
C SER A 131 -5.77 -14.53 11.84
N TYR A 132 -6.25 -13.30 11.76
CA TYR A 132 -5.84 -12.24 12.68
C TYR A 132 -7.01 -11.39 13.14
N ALA A 133 -6.84 -10.76 14.30
CA ALA A 133 -7.70 -9.72 14.81
C ALA A 133 -6.87 -8.46 15.01
N TYR A 134 -7.42 -7.30 14.65
CA TYR A 134 -6.77 -6.04 14.98
C TYR A 134 -7.75 -5.01 15.51
N SER A 135 -7.21 -4.09 16.30
CA SER A 135 -7.94 -2.91 16.76
C SER A 135 -7.06 -1.68 16.65
N LEU A 136 -7.71 -0.54 16.48
CA LEU A 136 -7.08 0.77 16.50
C LEU A 136 -7.84 1.63 17.49
N ARG A 137 -7.15 2.13 18.52
CA ARG A 137 -7.75 2.97 19.56
C ARG A 137 -6.92 4.20 19.83
N HIS A 138 -7.57 5.29 20.19
CA HIS A 138 -6.87 6.47 20.72
C HIS A 138 -6.38 6.21 22.14
N VAL A 139 -5.17 6.69 22.43
CA VAL A 139 -4.71 6.81 23.81
C VAL A 139 -5.51 7.92 24.48
N LYS A 140 -6.00 7.67 25.69
CA LYS A 140 -6.73 8.68 26.46
C LYS A 140 -5.83 9.91 26.66
N ASP A 141 -6.39 11.09 26.38
CA ASP A 141 -5.72 12.38 26.56
C ASP A 141 -4.45 12.58 25.68
N SER A 142 -4.35 11.88 24.54
CA SER A 142 -3.23 12.02 23.58
C SER A 142 -3.69 11.87 22.13
N THR A 143 -2.93 12.44 21.20
CA THR A 143 -3.11 12.24 19.75
C THR A 143 -2.55 10.90 19.26
N ALA A 144 -1.91 10.13 20.15
CA ALA A 144 -1.38 8.82 19.82
C ALA A 144 -2.49 7.78 19.59
N LEU A 145 -2.25 6.91 18.62
CA LEU A 145 -3.05 5.73 18.31
C LEU A 145 -2.30 4.48 18.76
N VAL A 146 -3.03 3.51 19.31
CA VAL A 146 -2.53 2.18 19.61
C VAL A 146 -3.17 1.21 18.64
N PHE A 147 -2.33 0.61 17.81
CA PHE A 147 -2.69 -0.50 16.95
C PHE A 147 -2.31 -1.80 17.65
N GLN A 148 -3.29 -2.68 17.84
CA GLN A 148 -3.06 -4.01 18.40
C GLN A 148 -3.38 -5.04 17.32
N PHE A 149 -2.48 -6.00 17.12
CA PHE A 149 -2.57 -7.05 16.12
C PHE A 149 -2.31 -8.40 16.78
N ASP A 150 -3.34 -9.25 16.77
CA ASP A 150 -3.32 -10.59 17.34
C ASP A 150 -3.53 -11.62 16.24
N ILE A 151 -2.83 -12.74 16.33
CA ILE A 151 -2.93 -13.86 15.39
C ILE A 151 -3.61 -15.01 16.12
N SER A 152 -4.78 -15.44 15.63
CA SER A 152 -5.58 -16.48 16.27
C SER A 152 -5.33 -17.87 15.66
N GLU A 153 -5.06 -17.95 14.37
CA GLU A 153 -4.91 -19.22 13.66
C GLU A 153 -3.93 -19.08 12.50
N LEU A 154 -3.22 -20.17 12.23
CA LEU A 154 -2.27 -20.30 11.14
C LEU A 154 -2.73 -21.40 10.21
N TRP A 155 -2.58 -21.16 8.92
CA TRP A 155 -2.88 -22.12 7.88
C TRP A 155 -1.70 -22.25 6.91
N SER A 156 -1.39 -23.46 6.46
CA SER A 156 -0.40 -23.67 5.40
C SER A 156 -0.79 -24.86 4.53
N ASP A 157 -0.66 -24.68 3.23
CA ASP A 157 -0.83 -25.68 2.17
C ASP A 157 0.48 -26.28 1.66
N LEU A 158 1.62 -25.84 2.20
CA LEU A 158 2.95 -26.31 1.84
C LEU A 158 3.16 -27.82 2.06
N PRO A 159 2.81 -28.41 3.22
CA PRO A 159 2.90 -29.87 3.40
C PRO A 159 1.83 -30.62 2.61
N GLU A 160 2.10 -31.87 2.25
CA GLU A 160 1.17 -32.75 1.50
C GLU A 160 -0.23 -32.80 2.12
N THR A 161 -0.31 -32.74 3.44
CA THR A 161 -1.56 -32.55 4.19
C THR A 161 -1.61 -31.12 4.72
N PRO A 162 -2.56 -30.29 4.25
CA PRO A 162 -2.74 -28.93 4.75
C PRO A 162 -2.87 -28.93 6.26
N ILE A 163 -2.28 -27.92 6.89
CA ILE A 163 -2.31 -27.77 8.34
C ILE A 163 -3.01 -26.50 8.73
N THR A 164 -3.74 -26.62 9.84
CA THR A 164 -4.35 -25.51 10.53
C THR A 164 -3.96 -25.62 11.99
N VAL A 165 -3.38 -24.54 12.54
CA VAL A 165 -2.87 -24.49 13.91
C VAL A 165 -3.53 -23.31 14.60
N LYS A 166 -4.27 -23.59 15.68
CA LYS A 166 -4.86 -22.54 16.51
C LYS A 166 -3.85 -22.08 17.55
N LEU A 167 -3.69 -20.77 17.65
CA LEU A 167 -2.82 -20.13 18.61
C LEU A 167 -3.63 -19.72 19.82
N ASP A 168 -4.15 -20.69 20.59
CA ASP A 168 -4.99 -20.43 21.77
C ASP A 168 -4.20 -20.38 23.09
N ASP A 169 -2.87 -20.54 23.03
CA ASP A 169 -2.02 -20.54 24.23
C ASP A 169 -2.03 -19.16 24.92
N PRO A 170 -2.26 -19.07 26.25
CA PRO A 170 -2.27 -17.79 26.97
C PRO A 170 -0.90 -17.10 27.00
N ALA A 171 0.20 -17.82 26.81
CA ALA A 171 1.54 -17.25 26.72
C ALA A 171 1.84 -16.66 25.33
N GLN A 172 0.95 -16.89 24.34
CA GLN A 172 1.08 -16.31 23.01
C GLN A 172 0.94 -14.79 23.10
N LYS A 173 1.97 -14.08 22.65
CA LYS A 173 2.00 -12.62 22.63
C LYS A 173 1.23 -12.08 21.42
N MET A 174 0.76 -10.85 21.53
CA MET A 174 0.24 -10.03 20.42
C MET A 174 1.16 -8.84 20.17
N LEU A 175 1.10 -8.28 18.97
CA LEU A 175 1.85 -7.10 18.58
C LEU A 175 1.06 -5.83 18.95
N GLU A 176 1.71 -4.91 19.67
CA GLU A 176 1.20 -3.56 19.94
C GLU A 176 2.13 -2.52 19.32
N VAL A 177 1.56 -1.62 18.53
CA VAL A 177 2.27 -0.53 17.84
C VAL A 177 1.64 0.79 18.25
N VAL A 178 2.45 1.71 18.77
CA VAL A 178 2.04 3.07 19.11
C VAL A 178 2.42 3.98 17.95
N LEU A 179 1.41 4.56 17.35
CA LEU A 179 1.49 5.46 16.21
C LEU A 179 1.26 6.89 16.71
N LEU A 180 2.13 7.82 16.34
CA LEU A 180 1.94 9.24 16.61
C LEU A 180 1.70 9.98 15.30
N GLN A 181 0.70 10.85 15.28
CA GLN A 181 0.44 11.70 14.13
C GLN A 181 1.59 12.70 13.97
N ARG A 182 2.19 12.73 12.77
CA ARG A 182 3.21 13.71 12.42
C ARG A 182 2.54 15.05 12.10
N PRO A 183 3.16 16.18 12.49
CA PRO A 183 2.72 17.48 12.02
C PRO A 183 2.93 17.56 10.50
N MET A 184 1.91 18.00 9.77
CA MET A 184 2.05 18.27 8.33
C MET A 184 2.99 19.47 8.17
N LEU A 185 4.13 19.27 7.51
CA LEU A 185 5.11 20.32 7.29
C LEU A 185 4.83 21.07 5.98
N SER A 186 4.11 20.43 5.04
CA SER A 186 3.69 21.01 3.77
C SER A 186 2.21 20.76 3.47
N ALA A 187 1.58 21.67 2.74
CA ALA A 187 0.23 21.47 2.18
C ALA A 187 0.18 20.39 1.09
N SER A 188 1.34 19.96 0.57
CA SER A 188 1.47 18.86 -0.38
C SER A 188 1.63 17.49 0.29
N ASP A 189 1.74 17.44 1.61
CA ASP A 189 1.91 16.17 2.32
C ASP A 189 0.61 15.35 2.21
N PRO A 190 0.69 14.04 1.89
CA PRO A 190 -0.48 13.19 1.74
C PRO A 190 -1.16 12.93 3.10
N GLY A 191 -2.06 13.82 3.51
CA GLY A 191 -2.95 13.63 4.66
C GLY A 191 -2.25 13.46 6.02
N PRO A 192 -2.97 12.98 7.06
CA PRO A 192 -2.36 12.74 8.37
C PRO A 192 -1.36 11.57 8.27
N ALA A 193 -0.08 11.90 8.18
CA ALA A 193 1.01 10.94 8.26
C ALA A 193 1.21 10.48 9.71
N TYR A 194 1.55 9.20 9.89
CA TYR A 194 1.85 8.62 11.20
C TYR A 194 3.30 8.16 11.26
N GLU A 195 3.84 8.10 12.47
CA GLU A 195 5.17 7.55 12.77
C GLU A 195 5.06 6.50 13.86
N ILE A 196 5.82 5.41 13.70
CA ILE A 196 5.96 4.35 14.71
C ILE A 196 6.91 4.83 15.81
N ILE A 197 6.35 5.20 16.96
CA ILE A 197 7.16 5.65 18.12
C ILE A 197 7.59 4.47 18.98
N ARG A 198 6.73 3.46 19.10
CA ARG A 198 6.99 2.29 19.94
C ARG A 198 6.32 1.06 19.39
N THR A 199 7.05 -0.05 19.42
CA THR A 199 6.53 -1.39 19.21
C THR A 199 6.78 -2.22 20.46
N SER A 200 5.84 -3.09 20.80
CA SER A 200 5.98 -4.02 21.92
C SER A 200 5.20 -5.30 21.68
N LEU A 201 5.72 -6.42 22.15
CA LEU A 201 4.97 -7.66 22.24
C LEU A 201 4.33 -7.75 23.62
N VAL A 202 3.00 -7.77 23.66
CA VAL A 202 2.19 -7.69 24.89
C VAL A 202 1.37 -8.96 25.06
N ALA A 203 0.99 -9.31 26.29
CA ALA A 203 0.04 -10.38 26.54
C ALA A 203 -1.35 -10.05 25.96
N ARG A 204 -2.09 -11.08 25.56
CA ARG A 204 -3.42 -10.91 24.99
C ARG A 204 -4.42 -10.43 26.04
N PRO A 205 -5.26 -9.43 25.72
CA PRO A 205 -6.37 -9.04 26.59
C PRO A 205 -7.47 -10.11 26.54
N GLU A 206 -8.11 -10.39 27.67
CA GLU A 206 -9.20 -11.39 27.76
C GLU A 206 -10.44 -11.02 26.92
N SER A 207 -10.59 -9.74 26.59
CA SER A 207 -11.73 -9.23 25.83
C SER A 207 -11.39 -7.87 25.25
N SER A 208 -11.64 -7.68 23.96
CA SER A 208 -11.67 -6.34 23.37
C SER A 208 -12.98 -6.15 22.62
N ALA A 209 -13.69 -5.06 22.92
CA ALA A 209 -15.04 -4.83 22.40
C ALA A 209 -15.06 -4.35 20.93
N HIS A 210 -13.91 -4.00 20.35
CA HIS A 210 -13.81 -3.33 19.05
C HIS A 210 -12.64 -3.85 18.20
N GLN A 211 -12.58 -5.18 18.00
CA GLN A 211 -11.63 -5.81 17.08
C GLN A 211 -12.30 -6.16 15.76
N ARG A 212 -11.57 -5.93 14.66
CA ARG A 212 -11.89 -6.47 13.34
C ARG A 212 -11.17 -7.80 13.20
N THR A 213 -11.93 -8.86 12.92
CA THR A 213 -11.41 -10.23 12.79
C THR A 213 -11.42 -10.67 11.34
N MET A 214 -10.30 -11.20 10.89
CA MET A 214 -10.12 -11.83 9.59
C MET A 214 -9.84 -13.31 9.83
N ALA A 215 -10.73 -14.17 9.32
CA ALA A 215 -10.54 -15.62 9.33
C ALA A 215 -10.06 -16.07 7.95
N PHE A 216 -8.89 -16.70 7.87
CA PHE A 216 -8.20 -16.94 6.61
C PHE A 216 -9.03 -17.72 5.59
N HIS A 217 -9.81 -18.70 6.04
CA HIS A 217 -10.65 -19.53 5.17
C HIS A 217 -11.97 -18.88 4.74
N GLU A 218 -12.50 -17.99 5.59
CA GLU A 218 -13.80 -17.35 5.35
C GLU A 218 -13.66 -16.11 4.46
N TRP A 219 -12.45 -15.57 4.31
CA TRP A 219 -12.19 -14.36 3.54
C TRP A 219 -11.47 -14.66 2.23
N ASP A 220 -11.80 -13.91 1.18
CA ASP A 220 -11.08 -13.91 -0.09
C ASP A 220 -10.96 -12.48 -0.66
N ALA A 221 -10.54 -12.36 -1.92
CA ALA A 221 -10.35 -11.07 -2.59
C ALA A 221 -11.64 -10.22 -2.66
N PHE A 222 -12.82 -10.84 -2.52
CA PHE A 222 -14.12 -10.18 -2.58
C PHE A 222 -14.72 -9.93 -1.19
N GLY A 223 -13.99 -10.23 -0.11
CA GLY A 223 -14.43 -10.04 1.27
C GLY A 223 -14.82 -11.36 1.95
N GLN A 224 -15.69 -11.27 2.95
CA GLN A 224 -16.13 -12.44 3.71
C GLN A 224 -17.15 -13.26 2.90
N LYS A 225 -16.83 -14.53 2.67
CA LYS A 225 -17.71 -15.50 2.00
C LYS A 225 -19.07 -15.57 2.68
N GLY A 226 -20.13 -15.65 1.88
CA GLY A 226 -21.50 -15.74 2.36
C GLY A 226 -22.16 -14.39 2.69
N THR A 227 -21.43 -13.28 2.60
CA THR A 227 -22.06 -11.94 2.64
C THR A 227 -22.62 -11.53 1.28
N SER A 228 -23.64 -10.67 1.28
CA SER A 228 -24.22 -10.14 0.04
C SER A 228 -23.20 -9.33 -0.76
N ALA A 229 -22.36 -8.55 -0.08
CA ALA A 229 -21.28 -7.79 -0.69
C ALA A 229 -20.29 -8.68 -1.46
N HIS A 230 -19.95 -9.84 -0.91
CA HIS A 230 -19.11 -10.85 -1.56
C HIS A 230 -19.77 -11.40 -2.84
N LEU A 231 -21.06 -11.74 -2.77
CA LEU A 231 -21.81 -12.25 -3.92
C LEU A 231 -21.91 -11.22 -5.04
N PHE A 232 -22.20 -9.95 -4.74
CA PHE A 232 -22.23 -8.90 -5.75
C PHE A 232 -20.85 -8.64 -6.37
N SER A 233 -19.81 -8.57 -5.54
CA SER A 233 -18.45 -8.29 -6.01
C SER A 233 -17.91 -9.43 -6.90
N SER A 234 -18.12 -10.68 -6.50
CA SER A 234 -17.70 -11.85 -7.27
C SER A 234 -18.49 -12.01 -8.58
N LEU A 235 -19.81 -11.77 -8.57
CA LEU A 235 -20.61 -11.78 -9.80
C LEU A 235 -20.21 -10.66 -10.76
N PHE A 236 -19.94 -9.47 -10.23
CA PHE A 236 -19.50 -8.34 -11.04
C PHE A 236 -18.13 -8.60 -11.66
N ASP A 237 -17.17 -9.13 -10.91
CA ASP A 237 -15.85 -9.49 -11.44
C ASP A 237 -15.93 -10.60 -12.50
N ALA A 238 -16.75 -11.63 -12.26
CA ALA A 238 -17.02 -12.66 -13.26
C ALA A 238 -17.70 -12.08 -14.52
N PHE A 239 -18.61 -11.12 -14.35
CA PHE A 239 -19.26 -10.42 -15.45
C PHE A 239 -18.28 -9.54 -16.23
N ILE A 240 -17.40 -8.80 -15.55
CA ILE A 240 -16.35 -8.01 -16.21
C ILE A 240 -15.38 -8.92 -16.94
N THR A 241 -14.95 -10.03 -16.33
CA THR A 241 -14.08 -11.01 -16.96
C THR A 241 -14.75 -11.60 -18.21
N TYR A 242 -16.05 -11.91 -18.13
CA TYR A 242 -16.85 -12.35 -19.26
C TYR A 242 -16.97 -11.29 -20.36
N LEU A 243 -17.25 -10.03 -20.00
CA LEU A 243 -17.29 -8.92 -20.95
C LEU A 243 -15.92 -8.64 -21.57
N SER A 244 -14.83 -8.85 -20.82
CA SER A 244 -13.46 -8.72 -21.30
C SER A 244 -12.98 -9.93 -22.10
N SER A 245 -13.75 -11.02 -22.14
CA SER A 245 -13.44 -12.16 -22.99
C SER A 245 -13.51 -11.72 -24.46
N GLY A 246 -12.53 -12.13 -25.26
CA GLY A 246 -12.15 -11.43 -26.50
C GLY A 246 -13.27 -11.14 -27.49
N VAL A 247 -14.30 -12.00 -27.59
CA VAL A 247 -15.45 -11.77 -28.47
C VAL A 247 -16.36 -10.67 -27.91
N TRP A 248 -16.67 -10.68 -26.62
CA TRP A 248 -17.52 -9.69 -25.97
C TRP A 248 -16.81 -8.35 -25.76
N ALA A 249 -15.48 -8.37 -25.59
CA ALA A 249 -14.65 -7.17 -25.51
C ALA A 249 -14.73 -6.37 -26.81
N LEU A 250 -14.72 -7.06 -27.95
CA LEU A 250 -14.87 -6.42 -29.26
C LEU A 250 -16.27 -5.80 -29.43
N PHE A 251 -17.32 -6.53 -29.05
CA PHE A 251 -18.69 -6.00 -29.10
C PHE A 251 -18.87 -4.77 -28.18
N THR A 252 -18.42 -4.85 -26.92
CA THR A 252 -18.51 -3.73 -25.98
C THR A 252 -17.70 -2.52 -26.44
N PHE A 253 -16.52 -2.74 -27.04
CA PHE A 253 -15.72 -1.68 -27.66
C PHE A 253 -16.45 -1.00 -28.83
N VAL A 254 -17.04 -1.79 -29.74
CA VAL A 254 -17.81 -1.25 -30.88
C VAL A 254 -19.03 -0.47 -30.40
N PHE A 255 -19.78 -0.99 -29.43
CA PHE A 255 -20.90 -0.26 -28.83
C PHE A 255 -20.45 1.02 -28.10
N GLY A 256 -19.28 1.00 -27.44
CA GLY A 256 -18.68 2.17 -26.83
C GLY A 256 -18.37 3.28 -27.86
N ILE A 257 -17.82 2.91 -29.03
CA ILE A 257 -17.55 3.87 -30.12
C ILE A 257 -18.87 4.44 -30.67
N ILE A 258 -19.87 3.59 -30.91
CA ILE A 258 -21.19 4.04 -31.41
C ILE A 258 -21.82 4.99 -30.39
N GLY A 259 -21.78 4.66 -29.10
CA GLY A 259 -22.28 5.52 -28.02
C GLY A 259 -21.56 6.87 -27.99
N LEU A 260 -20.22 6.87 -28.06
CA LEU A 260 -19.42 8.09 -28.11
C LEU A 260 -19.75 8.94 -29.35
N PHE A 261 -19.93 8.31 -30.52
CA PHE A 261 -20.35 8.98 -31.74
C PHE A 261 -21.72 9.64 -31.58
N VAL A 262 -22.69 8.95 -30.96
CA VAL A 262 -24.02 9.52 -30.67
C VAL A 262 -23.91 10.71 -29.72
N VAL A 263 -23.12 10.60 -28.65
CA VAL A 263 -22.90 11.71 -27.70
C VAL A 263 -22.28 12.91 -28.42
N ILE A 264 -21.29 12.70 -29.29
CA ILE A 264 -20.69 13.78 -30.10
C ILE A 264 -21.73 14.39 -31.03
N CYS A 265 -22.55 13.58 -31.73
CA CYS A 265 -23.60 14.09 -32.60
C CYS A 265 -24.65 14.91 -31.82
N LEU A 266 -25.07 14.43 -30.65
CA LEU A 266 -25.97 15.17 -29.77
C LEU A 266 -25.32 16.47 -29.29
N PHE A 267 -24.03 16.45 -28.94
CA PHE A 267 -23.29 17.66 -28.57
C PHE A 267 -23.15 18.64 -29.75
N CYS A 268 -22.95 18.17 -30.99
CA CYS A 268 -22.94 19.01 -32.17
C CYS A 268 -24.32 19.61 -32.48
N ILE A 269 -25.40 18.84 -32.33
CA ILE A 269 -26.77 19.30 -32.63
C ILE A 269 -27.25 20.29 -31.56
N PHE A 270 -27.10 19.93 -30.28
CA PHE A 270 -27.58 20.74 -29.15
C PHE A 270 -26.58 21.82 -28.73
N GLY A 271 -25.27 21.58 -28.82
CA GLY A 271 -24.22 22.54 -28.48
C GLY A 271 -24.05 23.66 -29.49
N TRP A 272 -24.23 23.42 -30.80
CA TRP A 272 -24.31 24.51 -31.78
C TRP A 272 -25.64 25.27 -31.74
N GLY A 273 -26.71 24.67 -31.20
CA GLY A 273 -27.95 25.39 -30.92
C GLY A 273 -27.78 26.50 -29.88
N PHE A 274 -26.86 26.31 -28.92
CA PHE A 274 -26.61 27.26 -27.83
C PHE A 274 -25.82 28.51 -28.26
N TRP A 275 -25.13 28.48 -29.40
CA TRP A 275 -24.34 29.60 -29.92
C TRP A 275 -25.06 30.41 -31.01
N LYS A 276 -26.24 29.98 -31.46
CA LYS A 276 -27.03 30.75 -32.45
C LYS A 276 -27.64 32.03 -31.88
N ASP A 277 -27.91 32.08 -30.58
CA ASP A 277 -28.52 33.27 -29.95
C ASP A 277 -27.58 34.49 -29.89
N GLU A 278 -26.26 34.29 -29.88
CA GLU A 278 -25.31 35.42 -29.90
C GLU A 278 -25.23 36.11 -31.27
N TYR A 279 -25.44 35.36 -32.37
CA TYR A 279 -25.41 35.93 -33.73
C TYR A 279 -26.70 36.71 -34.06
N GLU A 280 -27.86 36.27 -33.54
CA GLU A 280 -29.13 37.00 -33.68
C GLU A 280 -29.18 38.24 -32.76
N GLN A 281 -28.58 38.19 -31.56
CA GLN A 281 -28.41 39.37 -30.70
C GLN A 281 -27.49 40.44 -31.31
N ALA A 282 -26.47 40.04 -32.09
CA ALA A 282 -25.59 40.98 -32.77
C ALA A 282 -26.27 41.74 -33.94
N GLN A 283 -27.30 41.16 -34.57
CA GLN A 283 -28.01 41.80 -35.69
C GLN A 283 -29.19 42.69 -35.26
N HIS A 284 -29.79 42.47 -34.09
CA HIS A 284 -30.93 43.27 -33.63
C HIS A 284 -30.57 44.59 -32.93
N GLY A 285 -29.29 44.89 -32.71
CA GLY A 285 -28.82 46.12 -32.05
C GLY A 285 -28.88 47.41 -32.87
N LYS A 286 -29.32 47.40 -34.14
CA LYS A 286 -29.17 48.54 -35.06
C LYS A 286 -30.49 49.14 -35.58
N ARG A 287 -31.47 49.38 -34.70
CA ARG A 287 -32.61 50.29 -35.01
C ARG A 287 -33.09 51.05 -33.78
N ARG A 288 -32.44 52.17 -33.46
CA ARG A 288 -33.08 53.35 -32.83
C ARG A 288 -32.11 54.55 -32.78
N GLY A 289 -32.46 55.62 -33.48
CA GLY A 289 -32.01 56.98 -33.16
C GLY A 289 -31.23 57.74 -34.25
N GLY A 290 -31.76 58.90 -34.67
CA GLY A 290 -31.07 59.98 -35.41
C GLY A 290 -31.34 59.97 -36.91
N SER A 291 -32.19 60.78 -37.54
CA SER A 291 -32.47 62.23 -37.41
C SER A 291 -31.23 63.11 -37.59
N GLY A 292 -31.03 63.57 -38.83
CA GLY A 292 -30.70 64.96 -39.17
C GLY A 292 -29.28 65.48 -38.91
N ASN A 293 -28.63 65.90 -40.00
CA ASN A 293 -27.61 66.94 -40.13
C ASN A 293 -26.37 66.91 -39.21
N ASP A 294 -25.20 66.63 -39.80
CA ASP A 294 -24.18 67.67 -39.98
C ASP A 294 -22.98 67.09 -40.73
N VAL A 295 -22.95 67.37 -42.03
CA VAL A 295 -21.74 67.33 -42.84
C VAL A 295 -21.01 68.64 -42.54
N GLU A 296 -19.75 68.55 -42.15
CA GLU A 296 -18.80 69.65 -41.87
C GLU A 296 -18.65 70.13 -40.41
N LYS A 297 -18.06 69.28 -39.55
CA LYS A 297 -17.06 69.73 -38.56
C LYS A 297 -16.42 68.54 -37.82
N ALA A 298 -15.23 68.12 -38.25
CA ALA A 298 -14.16 67.64 -37.36
C ALA A 298 -12.93 67.21 -38.19
N ARG A 299 -12.16 68.19 -38.66
CA ARG A 299 -10.73 67.98 -38.94
C ARG A 299 -10.02 67.75 -37.60
N ARG A 300 -9.64 66.50 -37.31
CA ARG A 300 -8.45 66.17 -36.51
C ARG A 300 -8.09 64.70 -36.72
N PHE A 301 -7.10 64.46 -37.56
CA PHE A 301 -6.37 63.20 -37.59
C PHE A 301 -5.63 63.05 -36.25
N ARG A 302 -5.99 62.06 -35.45
CA ARG A 302 -5.16 61.60 -34.33
C ARG A 302 -4.11 60.64 -34.89
N SER A 303 -2.86 60.84 -34.49
CA SER A 303 -1.70 60.04 -34.92
C SER A 303 -1.71 58.65 -34.29
N ALA A 304 -1.05 57.71 -34.96
CA ALA A 304 -0.95 56.29 -34.60
C ALA A 304 -0.17 55.99 -33.30
N GLU A 305 0.18 57.00 -32.50
CA GLU A 305 0.84 56.84 -31.18
C GLU A 305 -0.15 56.91 -29.99
N GLU A 306 -1.39 57.39 -30.17
CA GLU A 306 -2.43 57.35 -29.10
C GLU A 306 -3.28 56.06 -29.10
N LEU A 307 -3.07 55.17 -30.08
CA LEU A 307 -3.74 53.87 -30.21
C LEU A 307 -2.83 52.73 -29.78
N GLY A 308 -2.23 52.84 -28.58
CA GLY A 308 -1.83 51.72 -27.70
C GLY A 308 -1.18 50.48 -28.30
N LEU A 309 -0.44 50.58 -29.41
CA LEU A 309 0.19 49.44 -30.09
C LEU A 309 1.71 49.61 -30.15
N ARG A 310 2.34 49.38 -29.01
CA ARG A 310 3.75 48.99 -28.82
C ARG A 310 3.77 48.22 -27.49
N GLY A 311 4.24 46.99 -27.36
CA GLY A 311 5.19 46.23 -28.15
C GLY A 311 6.19 45.59 -27.19
N GLY A 312 6.39 44.28 -27.28
CA GLY A 312 7.42 43.52 -26.56
C GLY A 312 6.92 42.12 -26.19
N GLY A 313 7.48 41.01 -26.66
CA GLY A 313 8.64 40.83 -27.53
C GLY A 313 8.87 39.35 -27.86
N ASN A 314 9.96 39.13 -28.60
CA ASN A 314 10.73 37.90 -28.82
C ASN A 314 10.05 36.72 -29.55
N VAL A 315 10.26 36.72 -30.86
CA VAL A 315 10.29 35.50 -31.68
C VAL A 315 11.63 34.82 -31.46
N VAL A 316 11.61 33.65 -30.82
CA VAL A 316 12.74 32.70 -30.79
C VAL A 316 12.51 31.69 -31.90
N GLY A 317 13.40 31.68 -32.88
CA GLY A 317 13.46 30.65 -33.91
C GLY A 317 14.41 29.52 -33.51
N VAL A 318 13.94 28.28 -33.60
CA VAL A 318 14.72 27.03 -33.77
C VAL A 318 13.72 26.11 -34.49
N GLY A 319 13.92 25.58 -35.69
CA GLY A 319 15.10 24.97 -36.29
C GLY A 319 14.62 23.58 -36.72
N LYS A 320 14.28 23.41 -38.00
CA LYS A 320 13.87 22.14 -38.61
C LYS A 320 15.11 21.52 -39.23
N SER A 321 15.52 20.36 -38.73
CA SER A 321 16.58 19.52 -39.28
C SER A 321 16.04 18.62 -40.39
N ASP A 322 16.82 18.50 -41.46
CA ASP A 322 16.95 17.26 -42.23
C ASP A 322 17.86 16.28 -41.47
#